data_AF-A0A3M0XTV0-F1
#
_entry.id   AF-A0A3M0XTV0-F1
#
_cell.length_a   1.000
_cell.length_b   1.000
_cell.length_c   1.000
_cell.angle_alpha   90.00
_cell.angle_beta   90.00
_cell.angle_gamma   90.00
#
_symmetry.space_group_name_H-M   'P 1'
#
loop_
_entity.id
_entity.type
_entity.pdbx_description
1 polymer ?
#
loop_
_entity_poly.entity_id
_entity_poly.type
_entity_poly.pdbx_seq_one_letter_code
_entity_poly.pdbx_strand_id
1 'polypeptide(L)'
;MRARRRGQVIIELMVALSVAVIALASLLGLLAQSYSLSRTAEGSFTATYLASEGIEVVKNIIDANYQQCNTPWNSGFAPGWYEVDYNSKTLENANFVAPGRELLFDPATKMYSYDAGNPTPEHYYRRIDIDLVGDYAIQVKSTVTWKGRHGNTEQVVLEDQFYDWPDSDQPANCGAAQTCSDNTPLSTCSSNRPLYCDANGTLVDNCNDCGCPPGELCQTADGTCSPTPLCDDGTPGNTCSDTQPLFCDTSTAPPQLVPDCQTCGCPAGSACDTTTLDCVPACQDNTPVGKCSATRPYFCDASQNLVEDCNTCGCNANEVCDASGKCVPGCSDGTRVDECSPTQPLFCDANYNLVDNCQKCGCPPVNNGRYQCEATGSCTYYCPGDIQENTCDPNNQPKYCDPASQSLVDKCTVCGCPPNLGYACDAPTDTCVLVCQDGTRVNQCSANQPKYCDPGSGPGNQTLIDDCQTCGCPNTDPRYACMPSGSCVICSGIMLGDANSNLAYDVAVDTSQPALYIV
;
A
#
# COMPACT_ATOMS: atom_id res chain seq x y z
N MET A 1 -32.55 -60.64 15.88
CA MET A 1 -32.70 -60.61 14.40
C MET A 1 -31.59 -59.74 13.81
N ARG A 2 -30.48 -60.35 13.37
CA ARG A 2 -29.38 -59.66 12.65
C ARG A 2 -29.61 -59.83 11.16
N ALA A 3 -30.25 -58.86 10.53
CA ALA A 3 -30.36 -58.79 9.07
C ALA A 3 -29.24 -57.89 8.50
N ARG A 4 -28.61 -58.40 7.44
CA ARG A 4 -27.53 -57.82 6.62
C ARG A 4 -27.68 -56.30 6.37
N ARG A 5 -26.74 -55.48 6.87
CA ARG A 5 -26.64 -54.03 6.56
C ARG A 5 -25.43 -53.63 5.69
N ARG A 6 -24.65 -54.58 5.17
CA ARG A 6 -23.44 -54.24 4.38
C ARG A 6 -23.75 -53.65 3.00
N GLY A 7 -24.91 -53.97 2.41
CA GLY A 7 -25.32 -53.39 1.12
C GLY A 7 -25.91 -51.98 1.22
N GLN A 8 -26.52 -51.64 2.35
CA GLN A 8 -27.19 -50.34 2.54
C GLN A 8 -26.17 -49.18 2.59
N VAL A 9 -25.02 -49.40 3.22
CA VAL A 9 -23.95 -48.37 3.33
C VAL A 9 -23.37 -48.00 1.97
N ILE A 10 -23.27 -48.96 1.03
CA ILE A 10 -22.75 -48.68 -0.32
C ILE A 10 -23.73 -47.78 -1.08
N ILE A 11 -25.03 -48.06 -1.00
CA ILE A 11 -26.06 -47.24 -1.66
C ILE A 11 -26.11 -45.83 -1.05
N GLU A 12 -26.02 -45.72 0.28
CA GLU A 12 -25.98 -44.43 0.98
C GLU A 12 -24.77 -43.58 0.58
N LEU A 13 -23.59 -44.19 0.47
CA LEU A 13 -22.38 -43.53 -0.02
C LEU A 13 -22.51 -43.10 -1.48
N MET A 14 -23.09 -43.94 -2.34
CA MET A 14 -23.31 -43.60 -3.75
C MET A 14 -24.25 -42.39 -3.89
N VAL A 15 -25.32 -42.34 -3.10
CA VAL A 15 -26.27 -41.22 -3.09
C VAL A 15 -25.59 -39.96 -2.54
N ALA A 16 -24.85 -40.07 -1.43
CA ALA A 16 -24.13 -38.95 -0.83
C ALA A 16 -23.09 -38.34 -1.78
N LEU A 17 -22.30 -39.17 -2.46
CA LEU A 17 -21.34 -38.72 -3.47
C LEU A 17 -22.04 -38.09 -4.68
N SER A 18 -23.17 -38.62 -5.12
CA SER A 18 -23.94 -38.05 -6.23
C SER A 18 -24.43 -36.64 -5.89
N VAL A 19 -24.96 -36.45 -4.68
CA VAL A 19 -25.40 -35.12 -4.20
C VAL A 19 -24.20 -34.18 -4.07
N ALA A 20 -23.07 -34.66 -3.55
CA ALA A 20 -21.85 -33.85 -3.42
C ALA A 20 -21.30 -33.38 -4.77
N VAL A 21 -21.31 -34.25 -5.80
CA VAL A 21 -20.86 -33.89 -7.15
C VAL A 21 -21.79 -32.86 -7.79
N ILE A 22 -23.11 -33.00 -7.64
CA ILE A 22 -24.09 -32.02 -8.15
C ILE A 22 -23.91 -30.66 -7.44
N ALA A 23 -23.68 -30.66 -6.12
CA ALA A 23 -23.43 -29.45 -5.35
C ALA A 23 -22.14 -28.74 -5.81
N LEU A 24 -21.05 -29.49 -5.99
CA LEU A 24 -19.78 -28.95 -6.45
C LEU A 24 -19.87 -28.40 -7.89
N ALA A 25 -20.52 -29.12 -8.80
CA ALA A 25 -20.73 -28.66 -10.16
C ALA A 25 -21.56 -27.36 -10.21
N SER A 26 -22.58 -27.25 -9.35
CA SER A 26 -23.39 -26.03 -9.23
C SER A 26 -22.56 -24.84 -8.73
N LEU A 27 -21.71 -25.05 -7.72
CA LEU A 27 -20.82 -24.01 -7.20
C LEU A 27 -19.82 -23.53 -8.26
N LEU A 28 -19.20 -24.45 -8.99
CA LEU A 28 -18.28 -24.12 -10.08
C LEU A 28 -18.99 -23.37 -11.22
N GLY A 29 -20.24 -23.73 -11.53
CA GLY A 29 -21.07 -23.01 -12.49
C GLY A 29 -21.30 -21.55 -12.09
N LEU A 30 -21.62 -21.30 -10.82
CA LEU A 30 -21.79 -19.94 -10.29
C LEU A 30 -20.49 -19.14 -10.30
N LEU A 31 -19.36 -19.76 -9.94
CA LEU A 31 -18.06 -19.10 -9.99
C LEU A 31 -17.67 -18.69 -11.41
N ALA A 32 -17.85 -19.58 -12.39
CA ALA A 32 -17.59 -19.27 -13.79
C ALA A 32 -18.47 -18.13 -14.31
N GLN A 33 -19.76 -18.11 -13.92
CA GLN A 33 -20.67 -17.03 -14.26
C GLN A 33 -20.27 -15.70 -13.63
N SER A 34 -19.87 -15.72 -12.35
CA SER A 34 -19.41 -14.55 -11.59
C SER A 34 -18.16 -13.93 -12.24
N TYR A 35 -17.13 -14.74 -12.49
CA TYR A 35 -15.91 -14.28 -13.16
C TYR A 35 -16.19 -13.65 -14.53
N SER A 36 -17.08 -14.28 -15.29
CA SER A 36 -17.44 -13.76 -16.60
C SER A 36 -18.30 -12.50 -16.54
N LEU A 37 -19.06 -12.26 -15.46
CA LEU A 37 -19.76 -10.99 -15.23
C LEU A 37 -18.78 -9.88 -14.83
N SER A 38 -17.79 -10.20 -13.99
CA SER A 38 -16.74 -9.25 -13.60
C SER A 38 -15.98 -8.71 -14.82
N ARG A 39 -15.62 -9.57 -15.78
CA ARG A 39 -14.96 -9.11 -17.03
C ARG A 39 -15.84 -8.19 -17.87
N THR A 40 -17.14 -8.47 -17.98
CA THR A 40 -18.07 -7.58 -18.70
C THR A 40 -18.18 -6.23 -17.98
N ALA A 41 -18.25 -6.23 -16.65
CA ALA A 41 -18.30 -4.99 -15.88
C ALA A 41 -17.02 -4.16 -16.05
N GLU A 42 -15.85 -4.79 -16.03
CA GLU A 42 -14.56 -4.12 -16.27
C GLU A 42 -14.53 -3.42 -17.63
N GLY A 43 -14.90 -4.11 -18.71
CA GLY A 43 -14.94 -3.51 -20.05
C GLY A 43 -15.91 -2.33 -20.16
N SER A 44 -17.07 -2.42 -19.50
CA SER A 44 -18.05 -1.33 -19.45
C SER A 44 -17.52 -0.09 -18.70
N PHE A 45 -16.81 -0.28 -17.59
CA PHE A 45 -16.18 0.83 -16.87
C PHE A 45 -15.09 1.49 -17.71
N THR A 46 -14.19 0.71 -18.30
CA THR A 46 -13.14 1.22 -19.19
C THR A 46 -13.75 2.02 -20.35
N ALA A 47 -14.75 1.47 -21.03
CA ALA A 47 -15.43 2.17 -22.11
C ALA A 47 -16.10 3.48 -21.66
N THR A 48 -16.71 3.49 -20.47
CA THR A 48 -17.34 4.69 -19.91
C THR A 48 -16.30 5.78 -19.61
N TYR A 49 -15.17 5.41 -19.02
CA TYR A 49 -14.08 6.37 -18.75
C TYR A 49 -13.45 6.91 -20.04
N LEU A 50 -13.25 6.06 -21.05
CA LEU A 50 -12.77 6.49 -22.37
C LEU A 50 -13.77 7.42 -23.07
N ALA A 51 -15.07 7.18 -22.88
CA ALA A 51 -16.12 8.04 -23.39
C ALA A 51 -16.09 9.41 -22.70
N SER A 52 -15.95 9.44 -21.36
CA SER A 52 -15.88 10.71 -20.61
C SER A 52 -14.62 11.50 -20.94
N GLU A 53 -13.48 10.82 -21.10
CA GLU A 53 -12.23 11.46 -21.55
C GLU A 53 -12.43 12.14 -22.91
N GLY A 54 -13.15 11.51 -23.84
CA GLY A 54 -13.47 12.12 -25.13
C GLY A 54 -14.23 13.45 -25.01
N ILE A 55 -15.18 13.54 -24.07
CA ILE A 55 -15.93 14.79 -23.77
C ILE A 55 -14.99 15.84 -23.16
N GLU A 56 -14.14 15.45 -22.20
CA GLU A 56 -13.19 16.36 -21.56
C GLU A 56 -12.14 16.91 -22.52
N VAL A 57 -11.64 16.10 -23.46
CA VAL A 57 -10.72 16.57 -24.50
C VAL A 57 -11.39 17.64 -25.35
N VAL A 58 -12.66 17.44 -25.74
CA VAL A 58 -13.43 18.45 -26.46
C VAL A 58 -13.60 19.71 -25.63
N LYS A 59 -13.96 19.59 -24.35
CA LYS A 59 -14.07 20.73 -23.43
C LYS A 59 -12.76 21.50 -23.33
N ASN A 60 -11.62 20.80 -23.19
CA ASN A 60 -10.30 21.44 -23.13
C ASN A 60 -9.96 22.23 -24.40
N ILE A 61 -10.39 21.76 -25.58
CA ILE A 61 -10.23 22.49 -26.84
C ILE A 61 -11.10 23.76 -26.84
N ILE A 62 -12.35 23.68 -26.36
CA ILE A 62 -13.25 24.83 -26.21
C ILE A 62 -12.65 25.86 -25.23
N ASP A 63 -12.20 25.42 -24.06
CA ASP A 63 -11.59 26.29 -23.05
C ASP A 63 -10.30 26.95 -23.59
N ALA A 64 -9.50 26.22 -24.39
CA ALA A 64 -8.31 26.76 -25.02
C ALA A 64 -8.63 27.82 -26.09
N ASN A 65 -9.73 27.66 -26.84
CA ASN A 65 -10.23 28.71 -27.73
C ASN A 65 -10.67 29.95 -26.94
N TYR A 66 -11.33 29.75 -25.79
CA TYR A 66 -11.78 30.84 -24.92
C TYR A 66 -10.61 31.68 -24.37
N GLN A 67 -9.48 31.04 -24.07
CA GLN A 67 -8.25 31.73 -23.64
C GLN A 67 -7.55 32.50 -24.77
N GLN A 68 -7.85 32.19 -26.04
CA GLN A 68 -7.30 32.90 -27.18
C GLN A 68 -8.20 34.09 -27.54
N CYS A 69 -7.80 35.27 -27.09
CA CYS A 69 -8.55 36.53 -27.22
C CYS A 69 -9.15 36.90 -28.58
N ASN A 70 -8.73 36.30 -29.70
CA ASN A 70 -9.22 36.61 -31.04
C ASN A 70 -9.75 35.39 -31.79
N THR A 71 -10.09 34.33 -31.06
CA THR A 71 -10.58 33.06 -31.59
C THR A 71 -12.00 32.81 -31.05
N PRO A 72 -13.01 32.61 -31.92
CA PRO A 72 -14.33 32.18 -31.46
C PRO A 72 -14.23 30.89 -30.62
N TRP A 73 -15.01 30.76 -29.55
CA TRP A 73 -14.99 29.58 -28.67
C TRP A 73 -15.24 28.27 -29.43
N ASN A 74 -16.06 28.33 -30.48
CA ASN A 74 -16.39 27.23 -31.39
C ASN A 74 -15.42 27.10 -32.58
N SER A 75 -14.28 27.79 -32.57
CA SER A 75 -13.28 27.69 -33.64
C SER A 75 -12.75 26.26 -33.76
N GLY A 76 -12.71 25.74 -34.99
CA GLY A 76 -12.27 24.37 -35.26
C GLY A 76 -13.34 23.30 -35.03
N PHE A 77 -14.56 23.68 -34.62
CA PHE A 77 -15.70 22.76 -34.51
C PHE A 77 -16.57 22.83 -35.76
N ALA A 78 -16.82 21.68 -36.38
CA ALA A 78 -17.80 21.52 -37.44
C ALA A 78 -18.63 20.25 -37.16
N PRO A 79 -19.87 20.16 -37.69
CA PRO A 79 -20.64 18.95 -37.52
C PRO A 79 -19.95 17.76 -38.19
N GLY A 80 -19.82 16.64 -37.50
CA GLY A 80 -19.15 15.46 -38.04
C GLY A 80 -18.61 14.50 -36.98
N TRP A 81 -17.88 13.49 -37.48
CA TRP A 81 -17.30 12.44 -36.66
C TRP A 81 -15.78 12.61 -36.55
N TYR A 82 -15.28 12.51 -35.33
CA TYR A 82 -13.89 12.79 -35.00
C TYR A 82 -13.29 11.67 -34.15
N GLU A 83 -11.98 11.48 -34.33
CA GLU A 83 -11.13 10.76 -33.39
C GLU A 83 -10.36 11.80 -32.58
N VAL A 84 -10.37 11.63 -31.26
CA VAL A 84 -9.56 12.45 -30.36
C VAL A 84 -8.74 11.52 -29.48
N ASP A 85 -7.48 11.89 -29.23
CA ASP A 85 -6.57 11.28 -28.28
C ASP A 85 -6.50 12.17 -27.02
N TYR A 86 -5.99 11.65 -25.91
CA TYR A 86 -5.94 12.37 -24.63
C TYR A 86 -5.15 13.69 -24.70
N ASN A 87 -4.24 13.80 -25.67
CA ASN A 87 -3.36 14.96 -25.89
C ASN A 87 -3.76 15.81 -27.11
N SER A 88 -4.88 15.51 -27.76
CA SER A 88 -5.35 16.27 -28.93
C SER A 88 -5.62 17.73 -28.57
N LYS A 89 -5.01 18.65 -29.32
CA LYS A 89 -5.20 20.10 -29.14
C LYS A 89 -6.21 20.71 -30.12
N THR A 90 -6.61 19.95 -31.12
CA THR A 90 -7.57 20.33 -32.14
C THR A 90 -8.41 19.12 -32.51
N LEU A 91 -9.63 19.34 -32.98
CA LEU A 91 -10.39 18.30 -33.66
C LEU A 91 -9.75 18.05 -35.02
N GLU A 92 -8.90 17.03 -35.12
CA GLU A 92 -8.37 16.61 -36.40
C GLU A 92 -9.52 16.02 -37.22
N ASN A 93 -9.83 16.63 -38.37
CA ASN A 93 -10.76 16.06 -39.34
C ASN A 93 -10.07 14.91 -40.10
N ALA A 94 -9.73 13.86 -39.35
CA ALA A 94 -9.06 12.70 -39.88
C ALA A 94 -10.12 11.75 -40.41
N ASN A 95 -10.55 11.94 -41.66
CA ASN A 95 -11.27 10.97 -42.52
C ASN A 95 -11.81 9.73 -41.76
N PHE A 96 -12.79 9.93 -40.86
CA PHE A 96 -13.24 8.86 -39.98
C PHE A 96 -13.88 7.78 -40.86
N VAL A 97 -13.26 6.60 -40.92
CA VAL A 97 -13.83 5.43 -41.59
C VAL A 97 -14.32 4.49 -40.49
N ALA A 98 -15.63 4.38 -40.33
CA ALA A 98 -16.24 3.52 -39.31
C ALA A 98 -15.65 2.09 -39.37
N PRO A 99 -15.24 1.50 -38.24
CA PRO A 99 -15.47 1.94 -36.85
C PRO A 99 -14.48 2.98 -36.29
N GLY A 100 -13.53 3.46 -37.08
CA GLY A 100 -12.39 4.26 -36.64
C GLY A 100 -11.14 3.40 -36.35
N ARG A 101 -10.10 4.02 -35.81
CA ARG A 101 -8.90 3.36 -35.30
C ARG A 101 -9.17 2.75 -33.92
N GLU A 102 -8.49 1.65 -33.65
CA GLU A 102 -8.52 1.01 -32.34
C GLU A 102 -7.65 1.80 -31.34
N LEU A 103 -8.15 2.01 -30.12
CA LEU A 103 -7.38 2.55 -29.01
C LEU A 103 -6.45 1.48 -28.43
N LEU A 104 -5.15 1.74 -28.47
CA LEU A 104 -4.11 0.85 -27.98
C LEU A 104 -3.77 1.19 -26.53
N PHE A 105 -3.51 0.16 -25.72
CA PHE A 105 -3.12 0.34 -24.32
C PHE A 105 -1.61 0.22 -24.16
N ASP A 106 -0.98 1.24 -23.59
CA ASP A 106 0.44 1.21 -23.25
C ASP A 106 0.65 0.77 -21.78
N PRO A 107 1.28 -0.39 -21.54
CA PRO A 107 1.52 -0.87 -20.18
C PRO A 107 2.52 -0.03 -19.38
N ALA A 108 3.34 0.81 -20.02
CA ALA A 108 4.31 1.68 -19.34
C ALA A 108 3.64 2.95 -18.80
N THR A 109 2.88 3.65 -19.64
CA THR A 109 2.18 4.91 -19.27
C THR A 109 0.80 4.68 -18.64
N LYS A 110 0.22 3.49 -18.81
CA LYS A 110 -1.15 3.14 -18.39
C LYS A 110 -2.23 3.97 -19.08
N MET A 111 -1.94 4.46 -20.29
CA MET A 111 -2.85 5.30 -21.08
C MET A 111 -3.33 4.56 -22.34
N TYR A 112 -4.49 5.00 -22.83
CA TYR A 112 -4.99 4.61 -24.14
C TYR A 112 -4.62 5.69 -25.16
N SER A 113 -4.11 5.30 -26.32
CA SER A 113 -3.77 6.22 -27.41
C SER A 113 -3.87 5.52 -28.77
N TYR A 114 -3.86 6.28 -29.86
CA TYR A 114 -3.86 5.68 -31.21
C TYR A 114 -2.47 5.37 -31.76
N ASP A 115 -1.44 6.06 -31.27
CA ASP A 115 -0.10 6.02 -31.86
C ASP A 115 0.89 5.14 -31.09
N ALA A 116 0.55 4.75 -29.85
CA ALA A 116 1.40 3.92 -28.99
C ALA A 116 0.60 2.90 -28.17
N GLY A 117 1.14 1.68 -28.04
CA GLY A 117 0.60 0.64 -27.17
C GLY A 117 0.34 -0.69 -27.88
N ASN A 118 -0.38 -1.57 -27.20
CA ASN A 118 -0.80 -2.87 -27.73
C ASN A 118 -2.33 -2.96 -27.83
N PRO A 119 -2.88 -3.68 -28.83
CA PRO A 119 -4.32 -3.96 -28.92
C PRO A 119 -4.82 -4.65 -27.64
N THR A 120 -6.00 -4.27 -27.16
CA THR A 120 -6.63 -4.94 -26.02
C THR A 120 -7.49 -6.12 -26.48
N PRO A 121 -7.72 -7.15 -25.64
CA PRO A 121 -8.63 -8.23 -25.98
C PRO A 121 -10.06 -7.76 -26.31
N GLU A 122 -10.50 -6.68 -25.69
CA GLU A 122 -11.83 -6.08 -25.86
C GLU A 122 -11.92 -5.19 -27.10
N HIS A 123 -10.80 -4.73 -27.67
CA HIS A 123 -10.73 -3.85 -28.86
C HIS A 123 -11.64 -2.62 -28.77
N TYR A 124 -11.18 -1.56 -28.12
CA TYR A 124 -11.95 -0.32 -27.96
C TYR A 124 -11.83 0.61 -29.17
N TYR A 125 -12.96 1.15 -29.64
CA TYR A 125 -13.04 2.16 -30.69
C TYR A 125 -13.82 3.36 -30.15
N ARG A 126 -13.25 4.56 -30.22
CA ARG A 126 -13.88 5.81 -29.77
C ARG A 126 -14.24 6.68 -30.96
N ARG A 127 -15.46 7.22 -30.95
CA ARG A 127 -15.98 8.17 -31.92
C ARG A 127 -16.63 9.35 -31.19
N ILE A 128 -16.22 10.56 -31.54
CA ILE A 128 -16.86 11.79 -31.07
C ILE A 128 -17.76 12.32 -32.18
N ASP A 129 -19.05 12.46 -31.90
CA ASP A 129 -20.02 13.11 -32.77
C ASP A 129 -20.23 14.56 -32.30
N ILE A 130 -20.02 15.50 -33.19
CA ILE A 130 -20.20 16.93 -32.94
C ILE A 130 -21.44 17.39 -33.70
N ASP A 131 -22.41 17.94 -32.99
CA ASP A 131 -23.61 18.57 -33.53
C ASP A 131 -23.62 20.04 -33.10
N LEU A 132 -23.68 20.98 -34.05
CA LEU A 132 -23.82 22.41 -33.73
C LEU A 132 -25.30 22.74 -33.51
N VAL A 133 -25.66 23.15 -32.29
CA VAL A 133 -27.03 23.51 -31.91
C VAL A 133 -27.19 25.03 -31.99
N GLY A 134 -27.35 25.53 -33.21
CA GLY A 134 -27.30 26.97 -33.50
C GLY A 134 -25.90 27.54 -33.31
N ASP A 135 -25.82 28.83 -32.95
CA ASP A 135 -24.54 29.55 -32.80
C ASP A 135 -24.05 29.62 -31.33
N TYR A 136 -24.81 29.06 -30.39
CA TYR A 136 -24.61 29.25 -28.94
C TYR A 136 -24.36 27.94 -28.18
N ALA A 137 -24.38 26.78 -28.85
CA ALA A 137 -24.15 25.50 -28.23
C ALA A 137 -23.53 24.47 -29.19
N ILE A 138 -22.64 23.64 -28.63
CA ILE A 138 -22.06 22.46 -29.26
C ILE A 138 -22.52 21.25 -28.45
N GLN A 139 -23.23 20.34 -29.09
CA GLN A 139 -23.57 19.04 -28.53
C GLN A 139 -22.49 18.03 -28.92
N VAL A 140 -21.98 17.30 -27.92
CA VAL A 140 -20.87 16.37 -28.06
C VAL A 140 -21.33 15.00 -27.59
N LYS A 141 -21.31 14.01 -28.49
CA LYS A 141 -21.63 12.61 -28.15
C LYS A 141 -20.37 11.76 -28.31
N SER A 142 -19.85 11.26 -27.19
CA SER A 142 -18.73 10.33 -27.17
C SER A 142 -19.25 8.90 -27.13
N THR A 143 -19.08 8.18 -28.24
CA THR A 143 -19.45 6.77 -28.38
C THR A 143 -18.20 5.91 -28.29
N VAL A 144 -18.18 4.94 -27.37
CA VAL A 144 -17.14 3.90 -27.33
C VAL A 144 -17.77 2.55 -27.57
N THR A 145 -17.23 1.81 -28.53
CA THR A 145 -17.65 0.43 -28.86
C THR A 145 -16.54 -0.56 -28.57
N TRP A 146 -16.88 -1.74 -28.06
CA TRP A 146 -15.94 -2.81 -27.76
C TRP A 146 -16.57 -4.20 -27.98
N LYS A 147 -15.74 -5.24 -28.02
CA LYS A 147 -16.19 -6.64 -28.08
C LYS A 147 -16.51 -7.14 -26.66
N GLY A 148 -17.79 -7.34 -26.41
CA GLY A 148 -18.33 -7.96 -25.20
C GLY A 148 -18.35 -9.49 -25.26
N ARG A 149 -19.15 -10.09 -24.37
CA ARG A 149 -19.22 -11.55 -24.24
C ARG A 149 -19.73 -12.20 -25.52
N HIS A 150 -19.10 -13.31 -25.94
CA HIS A 150 -19.40 -14.07 -27.17
C HIS A 150 -19.12 -13.30 -28.47
N GLY A 151 -18.33 -12.23 -28.43
CA GLY A 151 -17.98 -11.44 -29.61
C GLY A 151 -19.07 -10.47 -30.07
N ASN A 152 -20.10 -10.26 -29.24
CA ASN A 152 -21.08 -9.22 -29.48
C ASN A 152 -20.43 -7.84 -29.33
N THR A 153 -20.78 -6.89 -30.19
CA THR A 153 -20.35 -5.49 -30.02
C THR A 153 -21.24 -4.83 -28.98
N GLU A 154 -20.62 -4.36 -27.89
CA GLU A 154 -21.25 -3.52 -26.88
C GLU A 154 -20.86 -2.05 -27.12
N GLN A 155 -21.71 -1.13 -26.65
CA GLN A 155 -21.46 0.30 -26.82
C GLN A 155 -21.94 1.09 -25.60
N VAL A 156 -21.25 2.18 -25.32
CA VAL A 156 -21.64 3.22 -24.38
C VAL A 156 -21.62 4.56 -25.10
N VAL A 157 -22.60 5.39 -24.81
CA VAL A 157 -22.71 6.74 -25.37
C VAL A 157 -22.86 7.69 -24.20
N LEU A 158 -21.91 8.61 -24.07
CA LEU A 158 -22.03 9.76 -23.19
C LEU A 158 -22.28 11.01 -24.03
N GLU A 159 -23.10 11.90 -23.51
CA GLU A 159 -23.49 13.13 -24.18
C GLU A 159 -23.32 14.30 -23.23
N ASP A 160 -22.77 15.39 -23.73
CA ASP A 160 -22.73 16.67 -23.06
C ASP A 160 -23.02 17.80 -24.05
N GLN A 161 -23.39 18.97 -23.54
CA GLN A 161 -23.68 20.15 -24.32
C GLN A 161 -22.96 21.36 -23.74
N PHE A 162 -22.02 21.89 -24.51
CA PHE A 162 -21.25 23.08 -24.16
C PHE A 162 -21.93 24.31 -24.74
N TYR A 163 -22.11 25.33 -23.91
CA TYR A 163 -22.74 26.58 -24.29
C TYR A 163 -21.70 27.68 -24.43
N ASP A 164 -21.99 28.66 -25.28
CA ASP A 164 -21.32 29.95 -25.28
C ASP A 164 -21.70 30.68 -23.99
N TRP A 165 -20.94 30.43 -22.92
CA TRP A 165 -21.12 31.13 -21.66
C TRP A 165 -20.26 32.39 -21.68
N PRO A 166 -20.86 33.59 -21.59
CA PRO A 166 -20.09 34.80 -21.36
C PRO A 166 -19.58 34.76 -19.93
N ASP A 167 -18.37 34.24 -19.70
CA ASP A 167 -17.73 34.43 -18.39
C ASP A 167 -17.59 35.93 -18.15
N SER A 168 -18.08 36.37 -17.00
CA SER A 168 -17.78 37.69 -16.45
C SER A 168 -16.28 37.89 -16.14
N ASP A 169 -15.48 36.84 -16.30
CA ASP A 169 -14.03 36.79 -16.14
C ASP A 169 -13.27 36.70 -17.48
N GLN A 170 -13.90 37.05 -18.61
CA GLN A 170 -13.15 37.43 -19.81
C GLN A 170 -12.06 38.43 -19.40
N PRO A 171 -10.75 38.17 -19.61
CA PRO A 171 -9.76 39.20 -19.45
C PRO A 171 -10.20 40.36 -20.36
N ALA A 172 -10.39 41.54 -19.78
CA ALA A 172 -10.97 42.71 -20.43
C ALA A 172 -10.10 43.29 -21.57
N ASN A 173 -9.28 42.49 -22.24
CA ASN A 173 -8.28 42.96 -23.16
C ASN A 173 -8.14 42.07 -24.41
N CYS A 174 -9.27 41.82 -25.04
CA CYS A 174 -9.31 41.35 -26.42
C CYS A 174 -9.69 42.52 -27.36
N GLY A 175 -8.99 43.66 -27.25
CA GLY A 175 -9.30 44.86 -28.03
C GLY A 175 -8.13 45.84 -28.16
N ALA A 176 -7.44 45.77 -29.30
CA ALA A 176 -6.32 46.60 -29.74
C ALA A 176 -5.04 46.49 -28.89
N ALA A 177 -3.87 46.49 -29.55
CA ALA A 177 -2.60 46.66 -28.86
C ALA A 177 -2.59 48.02 -28.16
N GLN A 178 -3.00 48.05 -26.90
CA GLN A 178 -2.77 49.18 -26.03
C GLN A 178 -1.28 49.14 -25.69
N THR A 179 -0.60 50.20 -26.10
CA THR A 179 0.79 50.44 -25.76
C THR A 179 0.85 51.65 -24.87
N CYS A 180 1.87 51.71 -24.02
CA CYS A 180 2.23 52.93 -23.33
C CYS A 180 2.68 54.02 -24.30
N SER A 181 2.93 55.22 -23.77
CA SER A 181 3.38 56.40 -24.52
C SER A 181 4.67 56.19 -25.32
N ASP A 182 5.46 55.16 -25.01
CA ASP A 182 6.70 54.78 -25.69
C ASP A 182 6.55 53.58 -26.65
N ASN A 183 5.30 53.15 -26.93
CA ASN A 183 4.95 51.94 -27.68
C ASN A 183 5.29 50.61 -26.97
N THR A 184 5.65 50.63 -25.67
CA THR A 184 5.81 49.40 -24.90
C THR A 184 4.45 48.70 -24.77
N PRO A 185 4.33 47.41 -25.13
CA PRO A 185 3.11 46.65 -24.92
C PRO A 185 2.69 46.66 -23.44
N LEU A 186 1.38 46.70 -23.17
CA LEU A 186 0.86 46.53 -21.80
C LEU A 186 1.48 45.33 -21.10
N SER A 187 1.74 45.49 -19.81
CA SER A 187 2.33 44.49 -18.94
C SER A 187 3.73 44.02 -19.33
N THR A 188 4.46 44.83 -20.12
CA THR A 188 5.85 44.56 -20.49
C THR A 188 6.78 45.70 -20.12
N CYS A 189 8.08 45.41 -20.13
CA CYS A 189 9.14 46.33 -19.77
C CYS A 189 9.56 47.22 -20.93
N SER A 190 9.68 48.51 -20.64
CA SER A 190 10.22 49.49 -21.58
C SER A 190 11.71 49.23 -21.83
N SER A 191 12.21 49.72 -22.97
CA SER A 191 13.64 49.82 -23.20
C SER A 191 14.33 50.78 -22.22
N ASN A 192 13.57 51.71 -21.62
CA ASN A 192 14.06 52.68 -20.63
C ASN A 192 13.80 52.14 -19.21
N ARG A 193 14.62 51.18 -18.77
CA ARG A 193 14.53 50.61 -17.42
C ARG A 193 14.66 51.71 -16.35
N PRO A 194 13.89 51.64 -15.24
CA PRO A 194 13.05 50.51 -14.80
C PRO A 194 11.57 50.59 -15.23
N LEU A 195 11.23 51.35 -16.27
CA LEU A 195 9.83 51.60 -16.61
C LEU A 195 9.09 50.32 -17.08
N TYR A 196 7.93 50.07 -16.49
CA TYR A 196 6.98 49.01 -16.81
C TYR A 196 5.67 49.63 -17.29
N CYS A 197 5.10 49.08 -18.35
CA CYS A 197 3.81 49.52 -18.85
C CYS A 197 2.68 48.86 -18.04
N ASP A 198 2.05 49.62 -17.13
CA ASP A 198 1.00 49.10 -16.26
C ASP A 198 -0.30 48.78 -17.02
N ALA A 199 -1.26 48.12 -16.37
CA ALA A 199 -2.54 47.73 -16.97
C ALA A 199 -3.39 48.92 -17.45
N ASN A 200 -3.04 50.16 -17.07
CA ASN A 200 -3.74 51.38 -17.47
C ASN A 200 -3.05 52.10 -18.65
N GLY A 201 -1.97 51.53 -19.21
CA GLY A 201 -1.22 52.14 -20.31
C GLY A 201 -0.29 53.28 -19.85
N THR A 202 0.09 53.30 -18.58
CA THR A 202 1.02 54.28 -17.99
C THR A 202 2.37 53.61 -17.70
N LEU A 203 3.46 54.30 -18.01
CA LEU A 203 4.79 53.86 -17.61
C LEU A 203 5.02 54.21 -16.14
N VAL A 204 5.28 53.19 -15.33
CA VAL A 204 5.60 53.32 -13.89
C VAL A 204 6.97 52.68 -13.62
N ASP A 205 7.70 53.17 -12.64
CA ASP A 205 8.94 52.53 -12.21
C ASP A 205 8.61 51.17 -11.56
N ASN A 206 9.09 50.08 -12.16
CA ASN A 206 8.93 48.73 -11.60
C ASN A 206 10.16 47.87 -11.95
N CYS A 207 11.24 48.13 -11.22
CA CYS A 207 12.49 47.41 -11.37
C CYS A 207 12.40 45.93 -10.96
N ASN A 208 11.37 45.49 -10.22
CA ASN A 208 11.21 44.09 -9.84
C ASN A 208 10.97 43.22 -11.07
N ASP A 209 10.19 43.74 -12.04
CA ASP A 209 9.88 43.05 -13.28
C ASP A 209 10.87 43.42 -14.40
N CYS A 210 11.33 44.67 -14.45
CA CYS A 210 12.11 45.19 -15.58
C CYS A 210 13.62 45.25 -15.35
N GLY A 211 14.05 45.03 -14.11
CA GLY A 211 15.43 45.23 -13.69
C GLY A 211 15.85 46.69 -13.76
N CYS A 212 17.06 46.95 -13.27
CA CYS A 212 17.66 48.28 -13.31
C CYS A 212 18.67 48.43 -14.46
N PRO A 213 19.00 49.67 -14.84
CA PRO A 213 20.18 49.98 -15.64
C PRO A 213 21.47 49.44 -14.97
N PRO A 214 22.56 49.21 -15.74
CA PRO A 214 23.82 48.77 -15.17
C PRO A 214 24.33 49.70 -14.06
N GLY A 215 24.61 49.15 -12.88
CA GLY A 215 25.15 49.90 -11.71
C GLY A 215 24.11 50.32 -10.67
N GLU A 216 22.83 49.95 -10.84
CA GLU A 216 21.75 50.28 -9.91
C GLU A 216 21.05 48.99 -9.40
N LEU A 217 20.60 48.99 -8.15
CA LEU A 217 19.76 47.96 -7.55
C LEU A 217 18.31 48.42 -7.46
N CYS A 218 17.42 47.44 -7.62
CA CYS A 218 16.00 47.63 -7.48
C CYS A 218 15.61 47.90 -6.03
N GLN A 219 15.00 49.05 -5.77
CA GLN A 219 14.35 49.38 -4.51
C GLN A 219 12.97 48.73 -4.50
N THR A 220 12.87 47.56 -3.88
CA THR A 220 11.63 46.75 -3.85
C THR A 220 10.44 47.47 -3.22
N ALA A 221 10.68 48.52 -2.41
CA ALA A 221 9.66 49.28 -1.71
C ALA A 221 8.88 50.26 -2.62
N ASP A 222 9.51 50.83 -3.64
CA ASP A 222 8.91 51.83 -4.52
C ASP A 222 9.09 51.55 -6.02
N GLY A 223 9.78 50.45 -6.37
CA GLY A 223 10.00 50.05 -7.76
C GLY A 223 11.07 50.86 -8.48
N THR A 224 11.77 51.76 -7.79
CA THR A 224 12.80 52.64 -8.36
C THR A 224 14.19 51.99 -8.37
N CYS A 225 15.11 52.54 -9.15
CA CYS A 225 16.51 52.09 -9.16
C CYS A 225 17.40 53.07 -8.39
N SER A 226 18.30 52.54 -7.56
CA SER A 226 19.25 53.33 -6.75
C SER A 226 20.66 52.76 -6.91
N PRO A 227 21.73 53.56 -6.83
CA PRO A 227 23.11 53.08 -6.97
C PRO A 227 23.39 51.88 -6.05
N THR A 228 24.02 50.84 -6.58
CA THR A 228 24.47 49.68 -5.79
C THR A 228 25.34 50.14 -4.61
N PRO A 229 25.01 49.81 -3.35
CA PRO A 229 25.94 49.97 -2.24
C PRO A 229 27.21 49.19 -2.57
N LEU A 230 28.38 49.80 -2.43
CA LEU A 230 29.66 49.16 -2.65
C LEU A 230 30.22 48.67 -1.31
N CYS A 231 30.82 47.49 -1.31
CA CYS A 231 31.68 47.07 -0.21
C CYS A 231 33.02 47.84 -0.25
N ASP A 232 33.82 47.70 0.81
CA ASP A 232 35.07 48.44 1.00
C ASP A 232 36.10 48.21 -0.13
N ASP A 233 36.02 47.10 -0.85
CA ASP A 233 36.87 46.76 -1.99
C ASP A 233 36.32 47.23 -3.35
N GLY A 234 35.17 47.91 -3.36
CA GLY A 234 34.48 48.35 -4.57
C GLY A 234 33.60 47.29 -5.22
N THR A 235 33.41 46.12 -4.58
CA THR A 235 32.48 45.09 -5.06
C THR A 235 31.04 45.59 -4.98
N PRO A 236 30.26 45.49 -6.08
CA PRO A 236 28.83 45.80 -6.05
C PRO A 236 28.07 44.94 -5.04
N GLY A 237 27.13 45.54 -4.34
CA GLY A 237 26.26 44.85 -3.40
C GLY A 237 25.60 43.61 -3.99
N ASN A 238 25.59 42.53 -3.21
CA ASN A 238 25.08 41.21 -3.59
C ASN A 238 25.82 40.55 -4.76
N THR A 239 27.08 40.89 -4.97
CA THR A 239 27.96 40.22 -5.94
C THR A 239 29.24 39.71 -5.28
N CYS A 240 29.94 38.83 -5.98
CA CYS A 240 31.19 38.25 -5.51
C CYS A 240 32.37 39.18 -5.77
N SER A 241 33.23 39.31 -4.76
CA SER A 241 34.51 39.99 -4.90
C SER A 241 35.45 39.18 -5.78
N ASP A 242 36.38 39.88 -6.44
CA ASP A 242 37.53 39.24 -7.10
C ASP A 242 38.41 38.47 -6.09
N THR A 243 38.32 38.80 -4.80
CA THR A 243 38.94 38.07 -3.70
C THR A 243 38.01 36.98 -3.16
N GLN A 244 37.93 35.85 -3.86
CA GLN A 244 37.18 34.67 -3.40
C GLN A 244 37.65 34.23 -1.99
N PRO A 245 36.74 33.79 -1.10
CA PRO A 245 35.29 33.58 -1.31
C PRO A 245 34.39 34.74 -0.89
N LEU A 246 34.88 35.98 -0.88
CA LEU A 246 34.14 37.08 -0.28
C LEU A 246 32.93 37.51 -1.14
N PHE A 247 31.77 37.56 -0.50
CA PHE A 247 30.51 38.07 -1.02
C PHE A 247 30.18 39.41 -0.38
N CYS A 248 29.76 40.39 -1.16
CA CYS A 248 29.36 41.69 -0.65
C CYS A 248 27.93 41.65 -0.09
N ASP A 249 27.80 41.41 1.22
CA ASP A 249 26.51 41.39 1.91
C ASP A 249 26.01 42.82 2.15
N THR A 250 24.83 43.12 1.59
CA THR A 250 24.17 44.42 1.71
C THR A 250 23.16 44.49 2.86
N SER A 251 22.98 43.38 3.59
CA SER A 251 22.09 43.32 4.76
C SER A 251 22.64 44.10 5.96
N THR A 252 23.95 44.38 5.96
CA THR A 252 24.61 45.22 6.96
C THR A 252 24.73 46.67 6.47
N ALA A 253 24.68 47.64 7.39
CA ALA A 253 24.94 49.05 7.10
C ALA A 253 26.15 49.52 7.93
N PRO A 254 27.33 49.75 7.31
CA PRO A 254 27.64 49.66 5.87
C PRO A 254 27.67 48.21 5.33
N PRO A 255 27.57 47.99 4.00
CA PRO A 255 27.79 46.69 3.37
C PRO A 255 29.14 46.09 3.77
N GLN A 256 29.22 44.78 3.94
CA GLN A 256 30.43 44.09 4.39
C GLN A 256 30.75 42.90 3.48
N LEU A 257 32.05 42.64 3.30
CA LEU A 257 32.51 41.41 2.67
C LEU A 257 32.46 40.27 3.68
N VAL A 258 31.68 39.24 3.39
CA VAL A 258 31.55 38.03 4.21
C VAL A 258 31.97 36.80 3.39
N PRO A 259 32.62 35.78 3.98
CA PRO A 259 32.90 34.54 3.27
C PRO A 259 31.59 33.85 2.84
N ASP A 260 31.44 33.61 1.54
CA ASP A 260 30.40 32.77 0.97
C ASP A 260 30.92 32.00 -0.24
N CYS A 261 31.63 30.91 0.05
CA CYS A 261 32.18 30.04 -0.98
C CYS A 261 31.14 29.27 -1.79
N GLN A 262 29.89 29.18 -1.33
CA GLN A 262 28.82 28.50 -2.09
C GLN A 262 28.39 29.37 -3.26
N THR A 263 28.29 30.69 -3.02
CA THR A 263 27.92 31.67 -4.05
C THR A 263 29.12 32.05 -4.91
N CYS A 264 30.29 32.28 -4.29
CA CYS A 264 31.45 32.87 -4.97
C CYS A 264 32.53 31.88 -5.40
N GLY A 265 32.40 30.62 -5.00
CA GLY A 265 33.40 29.59 -5.26
C GLY A 265 34.68 29.79 -4.44
N CYS A 266 35.63 28.88 -4.64
CA CYS A 266 36.94 28.90 -3.99
C CYS A 266 38.07 29.06 -4.99
N PRO A 267 39.20 29.66 -4.56
CA PRO A 267 40.41 29.67 -5.36
C PRO A 267 40.95 28.25 -5.59
N ALA A 268 41.76 28.08 -6.63
CA ALA A 268 42.33 26.78 -7.00
C ALA A 268 43.11 26.14 -5.83
N GLY A 269 42.81 24.87 -5.53
CA GLY A 269 43.39 24.12 -4.40
C GLY A 269 42.59 24.21 -3.09
N SER A 270 41.44 24.90 -3.09
CA SER A 270 40.54 24.97 -1.95
C SER A 270 39.12 24.52 -2.32
N ALA A 271 38.38 24.02 -1.34
CA ALA A 271 36.98 23.64 -1.47
C ALA A 271 36.14 24.35 -0.42
N CYS A 272 34.85 24.49 -0.72
CA CYS A 272 33.91 25.17 0.14
C CYS A 272 33.54 24.29 1.34
N ASP A 273 33.82 24.75 2.56
CA ASP A 273 33.24 24.17 3.76
C ASP A 273 31.82 24.69 3.91
N THR A 274 30.83 23.81 3.67
CA THR A 274 29.41 24.16 3.73
C THR A 274 28.93 24.59 5.12
N THR A 275 29.73 24.37 6.16
CA THR A 275 29.41 24.72 7.55
C THR A 275 29.84 26.15 7.89
N THR A 276 31.05 26.53 7.47
CA THR A 276 31.63 27.84 7.76
C THR A 276 31.46 28.83 6.62
N LEU A 277 31.07 28.36 5.43
CA LEU A 277 31.01 29.11 4.16
C LEU A 277 32.36 29.71 3.75
N ASP A 278 33.45 29.13 4.25
CA ASP A 278 34.82 29.53 3.95
C ASP A 278 35.56 28.49 3.09
N CYS A 279 36.63 28.91 2.43
CA CYS A 279 37.46 28.05 1.60
C CYS A 279 38.54 27.37 2.44
N VAL A 280 38.46 26.04 2.52
CA VAL A 280 39.47 25.21 3.19
C VAL A 280 40.34 24.51 2.16
N PRO A 281 41.61 24.18 2.50
CA PRO A 281 42.46 23.40 1.60
C PRO A 281 41.78 22.10 1.18
N ALA A 282 41.93 21.74 -0.10
CA ALA A 282 41.28 20.58 -0.69
C ALA A 282 42.23 19.79 -1.58
N CYS A 283 41.87 18.53 -1.80
CA CYS A 283 42.55 17.65 -2.74
C CYS A 283 42.20 17.96 -4.20
N GLN A 284 42.87 17.27 -5.13
CA GLN A 284 42.72 17.48 -6.59
C GLN A 284 41.27 17.35 -7.09
N ASP A 285 40.42 16.59 -6.41
CA ASP A 285 39.00 16.40 -6.74
C ASP A 285 38.07 17.37 -5.99
N ASN A 286 38.63 18.40 -5.35
CA ASN A 286 37.94 19.35 -4.47
C ASN A 286 37.36 18.74 -3.19
N THR A 287 37.85 17.59 -2.74
CA THR A 287 37.50 17.07 -1.40
C THR A 287 38.24 17.88 -0.33
N PRO A 288 37.54 18.47 0.66
CA PRO A 288 38.21 19.16 1.77
C PRO A 288 39.16 18.23 2.54
N VAL A 289 40.30 18.75 3.01
CA VAL A 289 41.23 18.00 3.86
C VAL A 289 40.51 17.43 5.09
N GLY A 290 40.73 16.15 5.37
CA GLY A 290 40.08 15.43 6.47
C GLY A 290 38.69 14.89 6.12
N LYS A 291 38.25 14.99 4.86
CA LYS A 291 36.96 14.46 4.38
C LYS A 291 37.16 13.36 3.34
N CYS A 292 36.09 12.60 3.13
CA CYS A 292 36.02 11.55 2.13
C CYS A 292 35.58 12.08 0.77
N SER A 293 36.25 11.61 -0.27
CA SER A 293 35.91 11.89 -1.66
C SER A 293 34.57 11.26 -2.03
N ALA A 294 33.90 11.87 -3.01
CA ALA A 294 32.75 11.25 -3.67
C ALA A 294 33.14 9.94 -4.38
N THR A 295 34.39 9.84 -4.85
CA THR A 295 34.96 8.59 -5.35
C THR A 295 35.55 7.80 -4.19
N ARG A 296 34.81 6.81 -3.69
CA ARG A 296 35.33 5.89 -2.67
C ARG A 296 36.41 4.99 -3.27
N PRO A 297 37.46 4.63 -2.51
CA PRO A 297 37.64 4.85 -1.07
C PRO A 297 38.59 6.02 -0.72
N TYR A 298 38.64 7.07 -1.53
CA TYR A 298 39.67 8.09 -1.35
C TYR A 298 39.34 9.03 -0.17
N PHE A 299 40.33 9.23 0.69
CA PHE A 299 40.35 10.20 1.78
C PHE A 299 41.34 11.32 1.46
N CYS A 300 40.97 12.56 1.72
CA CYS A 300 41.87 13.69 1.52
C CYS A 300 42.75 13.90 2.76
N ASP A 301 44.03 13.57 2.65
CA ASP A 301 44.97 13.68 3.77
C ASP A 301 45.42 15.12 4.06
N ALA A 302 46.15 15.32 5.16
CA ALA A 302 46.66 16.64 5.55
C ALA A 302 47.68 17.25 4.56
N SER A 303 48.19 16.46 3.61
CA SER A 303 49.11 16.88 2.56
C SER A 303 48.40 17.17 1.23
N GLN A 304 47.05 17.23 1.22
CA GLN A 304 46.21 17.44 0.03
C GLN A 304 46.33 16.32 -1.01
N ASN A 305 46.68 15.11 -0.59
CA ASN A 305 46.67 13.94 -1.46
C ASN A 305 45.43 13.07 -1.18
N LEU A 306 44.88 12.52 -2.26
CA LEU A 306 43.87 11.46 -2.16
C LEU A 306 44.58 10.14 -1.89
N VAL A 307 44.34 9.57 -0.71
CA VAL A 307 44.86 8.27 -0.29
C VAL A 307 43.71 7.27 -0.17
N GLU A 308 43.93 6.01 -0.54
CA GLU A 308 42.93 4.96 -0.32
C GLU A 308 42.83 4.69 1.19
N ASP A 309 41.68 5.00 1.79
CA ASP A 309 41.38 4.68 3.18
C ASP A 309 39.90 4.30 3.33
N CYS A 310 39.59 3.06 2.98
CA CYS A 310 38.23 2.54 3.12
C CYS A 310 37.79 2.32 4.57
N ASN A 311 38.71 2.33 5.55
CA ASN A 311 38.31 2.23 6.96
C ASN A 311 37.61 3.52 7.40
N THR A 312 38.05 4.66 6.85
CA THR A 312 37.43 5.97 7.10
C THR A 312 36.28 6.25 6.13
N CYS A 313 36.44 5.93 4.84
CA CYS A 313 35.51 6.37 3.78
C CYS A 313 34.56 5.30 3.25
N GLY A 314 34.74 4.05 3.66
CA GLY A 314 34.00 2.91 3.13
C GLY A 314 34.35 2.59 1.68
N CYS A 315 33.72 1.54 1.15
CA CYS A 315 33.86 1.09 -0.23
C CYS A 315 32.60 1.36 -1.06
N ASN A 316 32.69 1.13 -2.37
CA ASN A 316 31.52 1.13 -3.25
C ASN A 316 30.68 -0.14 -3.02
N ALA A 317 29.51 -0.23 -3.68
CA ALA A 317 28.69 -1.43 -3.62
C ALA A 317 29.48 -2.64 -4.16
N ASN A 318 29.37 -3.79 -3.46
CA ASN A 318 30.07 -5.05 -3.75
C ASN A 318 31.59 -5.02 -3.50
N GLU A 319 32.06 -4.12 -2.66
CA GLU A 319 33.44 -4.04 -2.21
C GLU A 319 33.51 -3.99 -0.67
N VAL A 320 34.56 -4.59 -0.13
CA VAL A 320 34.83 -4.70 1.30
C VAL A 320 36.21 -4.14 1.58
N CYS A 321 36.33 -3.44 2.70
CA CYS A 321 37.62 -2.90 3.13
C CYS A 321 38.53 -4.02 3.63
N ASP A 322 39.71 -4.16 3.04
CA ASP A 322 40.72 -5.08 3.53
C ASP A 322 41.54 -4.49 4.69
N ALA A 323 42.37 -5.33 5.32
CA ALA A 323 43.20 -4.92 6.45
C ALA A 323 44.28 -3.89 6.07
N SER A 324 44.52 -3.68 4.78
CA SER A 324 45.45 -2.67 4.26
C SER A 324 44.78 -1.33 3.95
N GLY A 325 43.45 -1.22 4.12
CA GLY A 325 42.70 0.00 3.81
C GLY A 325 42.29 0.11 2.34
N LYS A 326 42.35 -0.99 1.58
CA LYS A 326 41.95 -1.06 0.18
C LYS A 326 40.60 -1.76 0.01
N CYS A 327 39.81 -1.29 -0.95
CA CYS A 327 38.58 -1.98 -1.35
C CYS A 327 38.89 -3.21 -2.22
N VAL A 328 38.40 -4.36 -1.79
CA VAL A 328 38.45 -5.63 -2.53
C VAL A 328 37.04 -6.13 -2.78
N PRO A 329 36.78 -6.93 -3.83
CA PRO A 329 35.44 -7.42 -4.10
C PRO A 329 34.85 -8.24 -2.93
N GLY A 330 33.57 -8.04 -2.63
CA GLY A 330 32.85 -8.78 -1.60
C GLY A 330 31.35 -8.51 -1.60
N CYS A 331 30.64 -9.07 -0.64
CA CYS A 331 29.19 -9.05 -0.56
C CYS A 331 28.66 -7.84 0.22
N SER A 332 27.35 -7.63 0.12
CA SER A 332 26.63 -6.49 0.71
C SER A 332 26.73 -6.37 2.23
N ASP A 333 27.04 -7.45 2.94
CA ASP A 333 27.19 -7.48 4.40
C ASP A 333 28.64 -7.28 4.87
N GLY A 334 29.57 -7.00 3.95
CA GLY A 334 30.98 -6.86 4.28
C GLY A 334 31.78 -8.17 4.21
N THR A 335 31.19 -9.28 3.78
CA THR A 335 31.89 -10.57 3.65
C THR A 335 32.71 -10.62 2.37
N ARG A 336 33.96 -11.08 2.43
CA ARG A 336 34.79 -11.24 1.23
C ARG A 336 34.31 -12.41 0.39
N VAL A 337 34.52 -12.34 -0.92
CA VAL A 337 34.26 -13.47 -1.83
C VAL A 337 35.00 -14.71 -1.32
N ASP A 338 34.32 -15.85 -1.36
CA ASP A 338 34.76 -17.16 -0.87
C ASP A 338 34.91 -17.32 0.65
N GLU A 339 34.41 -16.34 1.43
CA GLU A 339 34.35 -16.39 2.89
C GLU A 339 32.91 -16.52 3.41
N CYS A 340 32.79 -16.94 4.67
CA CYS A 340 31.53 -17.09 5.37
C CYS A 340 31.15 -15.80 6.08
N SER A 341 29.88 -15.43 5.96
CA SER A 341 29.33 -14.26 6.62
C SER A 341 29.27 -14.45 8.14
N PRO A 342 29.38 -13.35 8.92
CA PRO A 342 29.02 -13.37 10.34
C PRO A 342 27.58 -13.82 10.58
N THR A 343 26.67 -13.62 9.62
CA THR A 343 25.29 -14.11 9.66
C THR A 343 25.21 -15.48 8.99
N GLN A 344 25.54 -16.53 9.74
CA GLN A 344 25.37 -17.92 9.29
C GLN A 344 23.90 -18.19 8.88
N PRO A 345 23.66 -18.99 7.81
CA PRO A 345 24.62 -19.80 7.06
C PRO A 345 25.18 -19.13 5.80
N LEU A 346 25.13 -17.80 5.70
CA LEU A 346 25.41 -17.10 4.46
C LEU A 346 26.89 -17.21 4.05
N PHE A 347 27.09 -17.39 2.75
CA PHE A 347 28.38 -17.50 2.09
C PHE A 347 28.44 -16.51 0.93
N CYS A 348 29.54 -15.79 0.80
CA CYS A 348 29.72 -14.85 -0.30
C CYS A 348 30.24 -15.57 -1.55
N ASP A 349 29.39 -15.71 -2.57
CA ASP A 349 29.74 -16.39 -3.81
C ASP A 349 30.60 -15.54 -4.76
N ALA A 350 31.10 -16.14 -5.84
CA ALA A 350 31.92 -15.48 -6.84
C ALA A 350 31.19 -14.37 -7.64
N ASN A 351 29.85 -14.30 -7.53
CA ASN A 351 29.00 -13.28 -8.15
C ASN A 351 28.60 -12.17 -7.17
N TYR A 352 29.25 -12.11 -6.00
CA TYR A 352 29.01 -11.13 -4.94
C TYR A 352 27.63 -11.26 -4.27
N ASN A 353 27.02 -12.44 -4.32
CA ASN A 353 25.75 -12.72 -3.65
C ASN A 353 25.98 -13.49 -2.35
N LEU A 354 25.18 -13.14 -1.33
CA LEU A 354 25.06 -13.95 -0.13
C LEU A 354 24.09 -15.08 -0.39
N VAL A 355 24.60 -16.31 -0.35
CA VAL A 355 23.82 -17.54 -0.56
C VAL A 355 23.91 -18.44 0.66
N ASP A 356 22.84 -19.16 0.97
CA ASP A 356 22.85 -20.16 2.04
C ASP A 356 23.84 -21.29 1.72
N ASN A 357 24.86 -21.47 2.57
CA ASN A 357 25.79 -22.58 2.46
C ASN A 357 26.28 -23.07 3.83
N CYS A 358 25.39 -23.71 4.56
CA CYS A 358 25.67 -24.28 5.87
C CYS A 358 26.70 -25.43 5.84
N GLN A 359 26.94 -26.05 4.68
CA GLN A 359 27.96 -27.09 4.54
C GLN A 359 29.36 -26.51 4.71
N LYS A 360 29.56 -25.26 4.25
CA LYS A 360 30.82 -24.52 4.41
C LYS A 360 30.83 -23.63 5.65
N CYS A 361 29.72 -22.95 5.94
CA CYS A 361 29.66 -21.90 6.96
C CYS A 361 29.06 -22.34 8.30
N GLY A 362 28.51 -23.55 8.37
CA GLY A 362 27.78 -24.04 9.54
C GLY A 362 26.42 -23.35 9.70
N CYS A 363 25.69 -23.77 10.73
CA CYS A 363 24.42 -23.16 11.11
C CYS A 363 24.58 -22.32 12.38
N PRO A 364 23.76 -21.27 12.55
CA PRO A 364 23.81 -20.42 13.74
C PRO A 364 23.61 -21.23 15.03
N PRO A 365 24.27 -20.86 16.14
CA PRO A 365 24.03 -21.49 17.43
C PRO A 365 22.64 -21.11 17.96
N VAL A 366 21.97 -22.06 18.62
CA VAL A 366 20.68 -21.86 19.29
C VAL A 366 20.71 -22.36 20.71
N ASN A 367 19.90 -21.73 21.57
CA ASN A 367 19.70 -22.19 22.94
C ASN A 367 18.75 -23.39 22.91
N ASN A 368 19.20 -24.54 23.42
CA ASN A 368 18.44 -25.79 23.63
C ASN A 368 17.89 -26.53 22.38
N GLY A 369 17.99 -25.98 21.17
CA GLY A 369 17.66 -26.68 19.91
C GLY A 369 18.91 -27.11 19.13
N ARG A 370 18.70 -27.65 17.92
CA ARG A 370 19.79 -27.80 16.94
C ARG A 370 19.33 -27.33 15.57
N TYR A 371 20.17 -26.63 14.84
CA TYR A 371 20.03 -26.54 13.39
C TYR A 371 20.71 -27.74 12.74
N GLN A 372 20.09 -28.28 11.70
CA GLN A 372 20.74 -29.23 10.82
C GLN A 372 20.87 -28.62 9.43
N CYS A 373 22.01 -28.88 8.81
CA CYS A 373 22.29 -28.40 7.46
C CYS A 373 21.62 -29.30 6.44
N GLU A 374 20.74 -28.73 5.61
CA GLU A 374 20.08 -29.47 4.54
C GLU A 374 21.01 -29.66 3.33
N ALA A 375 20.66 -30.61 2.46
CA ALA A 375 21.38 -30.83 1.20
C ALA A 375 21.37 -29.60 0.28
N THR A 376 20.38 -28.72 0.44
CA THR A 376 20.21 -27.46 -0.29
C THR A 376 21.19 -26.37 0.17
N GLY A 377 21.85 -26.53 1.33
CA GLY A 377 22.72 -25.50 1.91
C GLY A 377 22.05 -24.58 2.92
N SER A 378 20.73 -24.69 3.14
CA SER A 378 19.99 -23.94 4.18
C SER A 378 19.97 -24.67 5.52
N CYS A 379 19.77 -23.91 6.60
CA CYS A 379 19.68 -24.46 7.96
C CYS A 379 18.22 -24.63 8.39
N THR A 380 17.87 -25.85 8.82
CA THR A 380 16.54 -26.14 9.35
C THR A 380 16.60 -26.37 10.85
N TYR A 381 15.71 -25.71 11.58
CA TYR A 381 15.65 -25.78 13.03
C TYR A 381 14.92 -27.05 13.49
N TYR A 382 15.43 -27.67 14.56
CA TYR A 382 14.81 -28.79 15.24
C TYR A 382 14.73 -28.52 16.74
N CYS A 383 13.54 -28.72 17.29
CA CYS A 383 13.30 -28.73 18.73
C CYS A 383 13.92 -29.97 19.40
N PRO A 384 14.07 -29.98 20.74
CA PRO A 384 14.44 -31.18 21.49
C PRO A 384 13.59 -32.39 21.08
N GLY A 385 14.23 -33.55 20.90
CA GLY A 385 13.58 -34.76 20.38
C GLY A 385 13.62 -34.89 18.85
N ASP A 386 14.42 -34.08 18.15
CA ASP A 386 14.57 -34.06 16.69
C ASP A 386 13.23 -33.81 15.95
N ILE A 387 12.36 -32.99 16.55
CA ILE A 387 11.09 -32.56 15.95
C ILE A 387 11.34 -31.34 15.07
N GLN A 388 10.98 -31.44 13.79
CA GLN A 388 11.18 -30.38 12.81
C GLN A 388 10.35 -29.14 13.18
N GLU A 389 10.89 -27.96 12.91
CA GLU A 389 10.17 -26.69 13.07
C GLU A 389 8.77 -26.75 12.42
N ASN A 390 7.79 -26.14 13.07
CA ASN A 390 6.40 -26.09 12.62
C ASN A 390 5.71 -27.45 12.48
N THR A 391 6.24 -28.48 13.15
CA THR A 391 5.61 -29.79 13.23
C THR A 391 5.23 -30.17 14.66
N CYS A 392 4.28 -31.09 14.76
CA CYS A 392 3.82 -31.65 16.02
C CYS A 392 4.66 -32.85 16.42
N ASP A 393 4.93 -33.01 17.72
CA ASP A 393 5.55 -34.21 18.25
C ASP A 393 4.57 -35.40 18.09
N PRO A 394 4.90 -36.41 17.27
CA PRO A 394 4.00 -37.54 17.04
C PRO A 394 3.83 -38.43 18.28
N ASN A 395 4.73 -38.34 19.25
CA ASN A 395 4.73 -39.16 20.46
C ASN A 395 4.15 -38.42 21.68
N ASN A 396 4.01 -37.09 21.62
CA ASN A 396 3.65 -36.28 22.78
C ASN A 396 2.69 -35.12 22.43
N GLN A 397 1.53 -35.43 21.84
CA GLN A 397 0.49 -34.42 21.62
C GLN A 397 0.04 -33.78 22.96
N PRO A 398 -0.12 -32.45 23.04
CA PRO A 398 -0.21 -31.48 21.93
C PRO A 398 1.08 -30.68 21.69
N LYS A 399 2.27 -31.26 21.90
CA LYS A 399 3.53 -30.52 21.75
C LYS A 399 3.79 -30.15 20.29
N TYR A 400 4.01 -28.86 20.06
CA TYR A 400 4.34 -28.24 18.78
C TYR A 400 5.73 -27.59 18.87
N CYS A 401 6.56 -27.77 17.84
CA CYS A 401 7.85 -27.09 17.75
C CYS A 401 7.66 -25.65 17.29
N ASP A 402 7.67 -24.71 18.23
CA ASP A 402 7.45 -23.30 17.96
C ASP A 402 8.75 -22.57 17.61
N PRO A 403 8.88 -21.99 16.41
CA PRO A 403 10.08 -21.25 16.02
C PRO A 403 10.35 -20.00 16.84
N ALA A 404 9.31 -19.36 17.38
CA ALA A 404 9.48 -18.13 18.15
C ALA A 404 10.13 -18.39 19.52
N SER A 405 9.71 -19.48 20.18
CA SER A 405 10.24 -19.86 21.49
C SER A 405 11.38 -20.87 21.39
N GLN A 406 11.71 -21.37 20.20
CA GLN A 406 12.73 -22.40 19.96
C GLN A 406 12.59 -23.59 20.94
N SER A 407 11.35 -24.03 21.13
CA SER A 407 11.01 -25.05 22.14
C SER A 407 9.66 -25.71 21.85
N LEU A 408 9.42 -26.85 22.50
CA LEU A 408 8.14 -27.53 22.45
C LEU A 408 7.12 -26.84 23.36
N VAL A 409 6.04 -26.32 22.77
CA VAL A 409 4.92 -25.68 23.48
C VAL A 409 3.64 -26.47 23.24
N ASP A 410 2.67 -26.37 24.13
CA ASP A 410 1.35 -26.97 23.90
C ASP A 410 0.59 -26.12 22.86
N LYS A 411 0.18 -26.73 21.74
CA LYS A 411 -0.72 -26.14 20.73
C LYS A 411 -1.74 -27.17 20.26
N CYS A 412 -2.75 -27.42 21.07
CA CYS A 412 -3.77 -28.41 20.76
C CYS A 412 -4.63 -28.04 19.55
N THR A 413 -4.75 -26.75 19.20
CA THR A 413 -5.49 -26.32 18.00
C THR A 413 -4.80 -26.77 16.71
N VAL A 414 -3.48 -26.95 16.74
CA VAL A 414 -2.66 -27.40 15.61
C VAL A 414 -2.44 -28.91 15.67
N CYS A 415 -2.01 -29.43 16.82
CA CYS A 415 -1.56 -30.81 16.96
C CYS A 415 -2.66 -31.78 17.37
N GLY A 416 -3.84 -31.27 17.72
CA GLY A 416 -4.90 -32.05 18.34
C GLY A 416 -4.53 -32.51 19.75
N CYS A 417 -5.49 -33.15 20.40
CA CYS A 417 -5.29 -33.81 21.69
C CYS A 417 -5.22 -35.33 21.52
N PRO A 418 -4.54 -36.05 22.43
CA PRO A 418 -4.43 -37.51 22.38
C PRO A 418 -5.80 -38.19 22.23
N PRO A 419 -6.06 -38.92 21.12
CA PRO A 419 -7.43 -39.28 20.71
C PRO A 419 -8.13 -40.37 21.53
N ASN A 420 -7.59 -40.82 22.68
CA ASN A 420 -8.12 -41.97 23.42
C ASN A 420 -8.28 -41.75 24.93
N LEU A 421 -8.10 -40.53 25.43
CA LEU A 421 -8.09 -40.26 26.88
C LEU A 421 -9.11 -39.21 27.33
N GLY A 422 -10.11 -38.90 26.49
CA GLY A 422 -11.14 -37.92 26.82
C GLY A 422 -10.62 -36.48 26.90
N TYR A 423 -9.57 -36.14 26.14
CA TYR A 423 -9.09 -34.76 26.06
C TYR A 423 -9.75 -34.01 24.90
N ALA A 424 -10.07 -32.74 25.13
CA ALA A 424 -10.40 -31.78 24.10
C ALA A 424 -9.49 -30.56 24.20
N CYS A 425 -9.37 -29.85 23.09
CA CYS A 425 -8.56 -28.65 23.02
C CYS A 425 -9.28 -27.47 23.67
N ASP A 426 -8.62 -26.82 24.62
CA ASP A 426 -9.04 -25.54 25.18
C ASP A 426 -8.47 -24.40 24.34
N ALA A 427 -9.21 -23.96 23.32
CA ALA A 427 -8.73 -22.96 22.36
C ALA A 427 -8.13 -21.68 22.98
N PRO A 428 -8.69 -21.10 24.07
CA PRO A 428 -8.06 -19.97 24.77
C PRO A 428 -6.66 -20.22 25.33
N THR A 429 -6.36 -21.43 25.78
CA THR A 429 -5.07 -21.75 26.44
C THR A 429 -4.17 -22.63 25.60
N ASP A 430 -4.66 -23.15 24.47
CA ASP A 430 -3.99 -24.10 23.58
C ASP A 430 -3.52 -25.39 24.28
N THR A 431 -4.12 -25.70 25.43
CA THR A 431 -3.84 -26.90 26.22
C THR A 431 -4.93 -27.97 26.06
N CYS A 432 -4.56 -29.23 26.26
CA CYS A 432 -5.51 -30.33 26.31
C CYS A 432 -6.13 -30.44 27.70
N VAL A 433 -7.45 -30.29 27.78
CA VAL A 433 -8.23 -30.42 29.01
C VAL A 433 -9.09 -31.68 28.96
N LEU A 434 -9.29 -32.33 30.11
CA LEU A 434 -10.18 -33.48 30.21
C LEU A 434 -11.64 -33.03 30.04
N VAL A 435 -12.37 -33.75 29.19
CA VAL A 435 -13.79 -33.55 28.92
C VAL A 435 -14.56 -34.87 29.00
N CYS A 436 -15.84 -34.76 29.33
CA CYS A 436 -16.79 -35.86 29.23
C CYS A 436 -17.21 -36.11 27.77
N GLN A 437 -18.00 -37.18 27.57
CA GLN A 437 -18.46 -37.63 26.24
C GLN A 437 -19.21 -36.56 25.43
N ASP A 438 -19.82 -35.57 26.09
CA ASP A 438 -20.53 -34.46 25.44
C ASP A 438 -19.67 -33.20 25.23
N GLY A 439 -18.37 -33.26 25.54
CA GLY A 439 -17.44 -32.13 25.46
C GLY A 439 -17.41 -31.23 26.69
N THR A 440 -18.20 -31.51 27.73
CA THR A 440 -18.18 -30.75 28.98
C THR A 440 -16.86 -30.95 29.71
N ARG A 441 -16.21 -29.87 30.16
CA ARG A 441 -14.96 -29.98 30.93
C ARG A 441 -15.20 -30.68 32.26
N VAL A 442 -14.22 -31.44 32.71
CA VAL A 442 -14.23 -32.04 34.05
C VAL A 442 -14.46 -30.96 35.11
N ASN A 443 -15.30 -31.28 36.09
CA ASN A 443 -15.78 -30.38 37.13
C ASN A 443 -16.65 -29.21 36.65
N GLN A 444 -17.25 -29.33 35.47
CA GLN A 444 -18.23 -28.37 34.95
C GLN A 444 -19.56 -29.05 34.64
N CYS A 445 -20.60 -28.21 34.59
CA CYS A 445 -21.95 -28.61 34.24
C CYS A 445 -22.14 -28.59 32.72
N SER A 446 -22.80 -29.61 32.19
CA SER A 446 -23.11 -29.70 30.78
C SER A 446 -24.05 -28.57 30.37
N ALA A 447 -23.73 -27.90 29.26
CA ALA A 447 -24.60 -26.86 28.70
C ALA A 447 -25.91 -27.43 28.14
N ASN A 448 -25.94 -28.72 27.83
CA ASN A 448 -27.03 -29.36 27.11
C ASN A 448 -27.88 -30.29 27.99
N GLN A 449 -27.40 -30.66 29.18
CA GLN A 449 -28.07 -31.58 30.09
C GLN A 449 -27.81 -31.15 31.54
N PRO A 450 -28.73 -31.40 32.49
CA PRO A 450 -28.49 -31.15 33.92
C PRO A 450 -27.57 -32.23 34.51
N LYS A 451 -26.35 -32.34 33.96
CA LYS A 451 -25.35 -33.33 34.32
C LYS A 451 -24.03 -32.66 34.63
N TYR A 452 -23.37 -33.19 35.65
CA TYR A 452 -22.03 -32.79 36.06
C TYR A 452 -21.00 -33.75 35.44
N CYS A 453 -19.91 -33.20 34.91
CA CYS A 453 -18.81 -34.02 34.41
C CYS A 453 -17.88 -34.44 35.55
N ASP A 454 -18.04 -35.66 36.04
CA ASP A 454 -17.22 -36.25 37.09
C ASP A 454 -15.82 -36.65 36.55
N PRO A 455 -14.71 -36.22 37.19
CA PRO A 455 -13.35 -36.61 36.81
C PRO A 455 -13.11 -38.12 36.74
N GLY A 456 -13.84 -38.92 37.53
CA GLY A 456 -13.59 -40.36 37.66
C GLY A 456 -12.22 -40.68 38.30
N SER A 457 -11.77 -41.93 38.18
CA SER A 457 -10.51 -42.41 38.78
C SER A 457 -9.25 -42.14 37.93
N GLY A 458 -9.38 -41.49 36.77
CA GLY A 458 -8.26 -41.15 35.89
C GLY A 458 -8.68 -40.71 34.48
N PRO A 459 -7.72 -40.26 33.65
CA PRO A 459 -7.95 -39.88 32.24
C PRO A 459 -8.68 -41.00 31.47
N GLY A 460 -9.73 -40.66 30.72
CA GLY A 460 -10.57 -41.61 29.98
C GLY A 460 -11.74 -42.21 30.77
N ASN A 461 -11.82 -42.02 32.09
CA ASN A 461 -12.93 -42.49 32.93
C ASN A 461 -13.94 -41.38 33.27
N GLN A 462 -13.91 -40.25 32.56
CA GLN A 462 -14.83 -39.14 32.81
C GLN A 462 -16.24 -39.55 32.42
N THR A 463 -17.20 -39.36 33.34
CA THR A 463 -18.60 -39.69 33.09
C THR A 463 -19.52 -38.55 33.49
N LEU A 464 -20.58 -38.35 32.71
CA LEU A 464 -21.65 -37.44 33.08
C LEU A 464 -22.54 -38.11 34.11
N ILE A 465 -22.61 -37.53 35.31
CA ILE A 465 -23.49 -37.97 36.39
C ILE A 465 -24.61 -36.95 36.58
N ASP A 466 -25.79 -37.41 37.03
CA ASP A 466 -26.88 -36.50 37.40
C ASP A 466 -26.53 -35.88 38.77
N ASP A 467 -26.24 -34.58 38.77
CA ASP A 467 -25.99 -33.79 39.99
C ASP A 467 -26.63 -32.41 39.87
N CYS A 468 -27.94 -32.38 40.10
CA CYS A 468 -28.73 -31.16 40.09
C CYS A 468 -28.47 -30.24 41.29
N GLN A 469 -27.77 -30.72 42.33
CA GLN A 469 -27.39 -29.87 43.46
C GLN A 469 -26.26 -28.92 43.06
N THR A 470 -25.32 -29.42 42.25
CA THR A 470 -24.22 -28.62 41.70
C THR A 470 -24.62 -27.85 40.44
N CYS A 471 -25.37 -28.47 39.53
CA CYS A 471 -25.64 -27.92 38.20
C CYS A 471 -27.00 -27.26 38.02
N GLY A 472 -27.90 -27.41 38.99
CA GLY A 472 -29.30 -26.99 38.84
C GLY A 472 -30.08 -27.84 37.82
N CYS A 473 -31.39 -27.64 37.79
CA CYS A 473 -32.25 -28.22 36.75
C CYS A 473 -32.47 -27.19 35.61
N PRO A 474 -32.89 -27.63 34.41
CA PRO A 474 -33.09 -26.73 33.29
C PRO A 474 -34.12 -25.64 33.63
N ASN A 475 -33.67 -24.39 33.68
CA ASN A 475 -34.49 -23.22 34.08
C ASN A 475 -35.62 -22.86 33.09
N THR A 476 -35.75 -23.58 31.97
CA THR A 476 -36.75 -23.30 30.94
C THR A 476 -38.13 -23.85 31.25
N ASP A 477 -38.28 -24.71 32.28
CA ASP A 477 -39.57 -25.20 32.75
C ASP A 477 -39.61 -25.24 34.29
N PRO A 478 -40.48 -24.45 34.95
CA PRO A 478 -40.56 -24.38 36.42
C PRO A 478 -41.04 -25.67 37.08
N ARG A 479 -41.39 -26.70 36.29
CA ARG A 479 -41.83 -28.01 36.81
C ARG A 479 -40.68 -28.93 37.20
N TYR A 480 -39.42 -28.60 36.92
CA TYR A 480 -38.29 -29.42 37.34
C TYR A 480 -37.87 -29.09 38.77
N ALA A 481 -37.78 -30.11 39.63
CA ALA A 481 -37.21 -30.03 40.97
C ALA A 481 -36.02 -30.97 41.11
N CYS A 482 -35.01 -30.54 41.88
CA CYS A 482 -33.86 -31.36 42.21
C CYS A 482 -34.20 -32.28 43.38
N MET A 483 -34.16 -33.60 43.18
CA MET A 483 -34.36 -34.56 44.28
C MET A 483 -33.10 -34.65 45.17
N PRO A 484 -33.24 -35.08 46.45
CA PRO A 484 -32.09 -35.39 47.30
C PRO A 484 -31.12 -36.42 46.71
N SER A 485 -31.59 -37.23 45.75
CA SER A 485 -30.77 -38.20 45.01
C SER A 485 -29.88 -37.58 43.93
N GLY A 486 -29.95 -36.27 43.68
CA GLY A 486 -29.16 -35.57 42.65
C GLY A 486 -29.78 -35.58 41.25
N SER A 487 -30.95 -36.22 41.06
CA SER A 487 -31.65 -36.26 39.76
C SER A 487 -32.73 -35.17 39.65
N CYS A 488 -32.87 -34.57 38.45
CA CYS A 488 -33.98 -33.69 38.12
C CYS A 488 -35.23 -34.49 37.77
N VAL A 489 -36.37 -34.18 38.43
CA VAL A 489 -37.67 -34.80 38.13
C VAL A 489 -38.71 -33.75 37.77
N ILE A 490 -39.62 -34.11 36.87
CA ILE A 490 -40.78 -33.30 36.53
C ILE A 490 -41.84 -33.53 37.61
N CYS A 491 -42.10 -32.51 38.42
CA CYS A 491 -43.22 -32.50 39.34
C CYS A 491 -44.53 -32.43 38.55
N SER A 492 -45.09 -33.58 38.21
CA SER A 492 -46.40 -33.70 37.56
C SER A 492 -47.50 -33.54 38.62
N GLY A 493 -47.61 -32.34 39.20
CA GLY A 493 -48.66 -31.95 40.12
C GLY A 493 -49.70 -31.09 39.41
N ILE A 494 -50.98 -31.42 39.58
CA ILE A 494 -52.13 -30.66 39.08
C ILE A 494 -52.01 -29.20 39.56
N MET A 495 -51.87 -28.27 38.62
CA MET A 495 -52.07 -26.84 38.86
C MET A 495 -53.55 -26.63 39.21
N LEU A 496 -53.89 -26.75 40.49
CA LEU A 496 -55.10 -26.13 41.02
C LEU A 496 -54.78 -24.65 41.23
N GLY A 497 -55.38 -23.81 40.39
CA GLY A 497 -55.32 -22.36 40.54
C GLY A 497 -55.91 -21.94 41.88
N ASP A 498 -55.24 -21.04 42.58
CA ASP A 498 -55.70 -19.66 42.63
C ASP A 498 -54.64 -18.75 43.25
N ALA A 499 -54.57 -17.54 42.70
CA ALA A 499 -53.81 -16.43 43.25
C ALA A 499 -54.46 -15.90 44.54
N ASN A 500 -53.62 -15.44 45.46
CA ASN A 500 -53.94 -14.80 46.75
C ASN A 500 -54.09 -15.74 47.96
N SER A 501 -52.96 -16.16 48.54
CA SER A 501 -52.80 -16.16 49.99
C SER A 501 -51.32 -16.20 50.40
N ASN A 502 -50.92 -15.25 51.26
CA ASN A 502 -49.65 -15.24 51.97
C ASN A 502 -49.67 -16.31 53.08
N LEU A 503 -49.46 -17.57 52.71
CA LEU A 503 -49.17 -18.61 53.69
C LEU A 503 -47.98 -19.44 53.21
N ALA A 504 -46.86 -19.27 53.91
CA ALA A 504 -45.71 -20.15 53.82
C ALA A 504 -46.17 -21.57 54.17
N TYR A 505 -46.24 -22.45 53.17
CA TYR A 505 -46.44 -23.87 53.40
C TYR A 505 -45.07 -24.54 53.43
N ASP A 506 -44.65 -24.86 54.65
CA ASP A 506 -43.49 -25.70 54.93
C ASP A 506 -43.85 -27.13 54.51
N VAL A 507 -43.30 -27.60 53.39
CA VAL A 507 -43.48 -28.98 52.94
C VAL A 507 -42.47 -29.84 53.70
N ALA A 508 -42.88 -30.30 54.88
CA ALA A 508 -42.20 -31.38 55.57
C ALA A 508 -42.36 -32.67 54.75
N VAL A 509 -41.25 -33.15 54.18
CA VAL A 509 -41.17 -34.46 53.53
C VAL A 509 -41.14 -35.52 54.63
N ASP A 510 -42.28 -36.19 54.85
CA ASP A 510 -42.34 -37.42 55.66
C ASP A 510 -41.67 -38.55 54.88
N THR A 511 -40.59 -39.08 55.45
CA THR A 511 -39.74 -40.14 54.89
C THR A 511 -40.19 -41.55 55.27
N SER A 512 -41.45 -41.75 55.65
CA SER A 512 -41.94 -43.07 56.02
C SER A 512 -43.25 -43.43 55.33
N GLN A 513 -43.16 -44.16 54.21
CA GLN A 513 -43.92 -45.40 53.87
C GLN A 513 -43.83 -45.72 52.36
N PRO A 514 -43.81 -47.02 51.97
CA PRO A 514 -43.55 -47.45 50.60
C PRO A 514 -44.82 -47.72 49.78
N ALA A 515 -44.70 -47.49 48.47
CA ALA A 515 -45.44 -48.07 47.35
C ALA A 515 -46.98 -48.02 47.38
N LEU A 516 -47.55 -47.17 46.52
CA LEU A 516 -48.88 -47.37 45.96
C LEU A 516 -48.83 -47.22 44.43
N TYR A 517 -49.01 -48.33 43.73
CA TYR A 517 -49.46 -48.39 42.33
C TYR A 517 -50.73 -47.57 42.15
N ILE A 518 -50.85 -46.73 41.11
CA ILE A 518 -52.06 -46.64 40.26
C ILE A 518 -51.68 -46.24 38.82
N VAL A 519 -52.36 -46.92 37.89
CA VAL A 519 -52.65 -46.70 36.47
C VAL A 519 -52.74 -45.25 36.02
#